data_AF-A0A3B8WKH5-F1
#
_entry.id   AF-A0A3B8WKH5-F1
#
_cell.length_a   1.000
_cell.length_b   1.000
_cell.length_c   1.000
_cell.angle_alpha   90.00
_cell.angle_beta   90.00
_cell.angle_gamma   90.00
#
_symmetry.space_group_name_H-M   'P 1'
#
loop_
_entity.id
_entity.type
_entity.pdbx_description
1 polymer ?
#
loop_
_entity_poly.entity_id
_entity_poly.type
_entity_poly.pdbx_seq_one_letter_code
_entity_poly.pdbx_strand_id
1 'polypeptide(L)'
;DILLMVSNEIVVFDNLRGKLHLIVHVDPTANGAYEQAQRRIDELESQLHRQTANAPRTPEHLRGKVVDESDFISGFTQDRFEAAVDKIKGYVLDGDVMQTVISQRMSIPFEAPPLNLYRSLRVLNPSPYMYFLDLEDFHIVGSSPEILARVEDEEVTVRPIA
;
A
#
# COMPACT_ATOMS: atom_id res chain seq x y z
N ASP A 1 6.18 -16.54 5.79
CA ASP A 1 4.86 -16.18 6.30
C ASP A 1 4.17 -15.23 5.34
N ILE A 2 2.83 -15.28 5.27
CA ILE A 2 1.99 -14.42 4.41
C ILE A 2 0.78 -13.94 5.21
N LEU A 3 0.32 -12.72 4.94
CA LEU A 3 -0.93 -12.17 5.45
C LEU A 3 -1.77 -11.74 4.26
N LEU A 4 -2.99 -12.27 4.16
CA LEU A 4 -3.94 -11.98 3.09
C LEU A 4 -5.25 -11.48 3.68
N MET A 5 -5.83 -10.45 3.08
CA MET A 5 -7.14 -9.91 3.44
C MET A 5 -8.21 -10.51 2.52
N VAL A 6 -9.28 -11.05 3.09
CA VAL A 6 -10.45 -11.48 2.34
C VAL A 6 -11.41 -10.30 2.21
N SER A 7 -11.50 -9.73 1.01
CA SER A 7 -12.38 -8.59 0.74
C SER A 7 -13.80 -9.04 0.37
N ASN A 8 -14.69 -9.08 1.36
CA ASN A 8 -16.10 -9.38 1.14
C ASN A 8 -16.90 -8.18 0.63
N GLU A 9 -16.49 -6.97 1.00
CA GLU A 9 -17.13 -5.71 0.59
C GLU A 9 -16.11 -4.90 -0.20
N ILE A 10 -16.42 -4.60 -1.46
CA ILE A 10 -15.51 -3.96 -2.39
C ILE A 10 -16.23 -2.77 -3.03
N VAL A 11 -15.54 -1.62 -3.03
CA VAL A 11 -15.96 -0.42 -3.76
C VAL A 11 -14.97 -0.15 -4.88
N VAL A 12 -15.41 -0.24 -6.13
CA VAL A 12 -14.58 0.05 -7.30
C VAL A 12 -14.91 1.43 -7.85
N PHE A 13 -13.91 2.31 -7.90
CA PHE A 13 -14.01 3.62 -8.50
C PHE A 13 -13.52 3.58 -9.95
N ASP A 14 -14.44 3.61 -10.90
CA ASP A 14 -14.13 3.77 -12.32
C ASP A 14 -14.07 5.27 -12.63
N ASN A 15 -12.88 5.84 -12.50
CA ASN A 15 -12.65 7.26 -12.77
C ASN A 15 -12.82 7.61 -14.25
N LEU A 16 -12.66 6.64 -15.17
CA LEU A 16 -12.82 6.88 -16.61
C LEU A 16 -14.30 7.05 -16.97
N ARG A 17 -15.17 6.22 -16.39
CA ARG A 17 -16.62 6.27 -16.62
C ARG A 17 -17.37 7.16 -15.60
N GLY A 18 -16.68 7.64 -14.57
CA GLY A 18 -17.30 8.40 -13.47
C GLY A 18 -18.32 7.58 -12.69
N LYS A 19 -18.06 6.27 -12.52
CA LYS A 19 -18.98 5.33 -11.86
C LYS A 19 -18.35 4.71 -10.63
N LEU A 20 -19.20 4.35 -9.68
CA LEU A 20 -18.85 3.60 -8.49
C LEU A 20 -19.61 2.27 -8.52
N HIS A 21 -18.90 1.16 -8.31
CA HIS A 21 -19.49 -0.17 -8.21
C HIS A 21 -19.37 -0.66 -6.76
N LEU A 22 -20.50 -1.01 -6.16
CA LEU A 22 -20.57 -1.68 -4.86
C LEU A 22 -20.72 -3.19 -5.11
N ILE A 23 -19.80 -3.97 -4.54
CA ILE A 23 -19.78 -5.43 -4.68
C ILE A 23 -19.73 -6.02 -3.28
N VAL A 24 -20.68 -6.92 -2.98
CA VAL A 24 -20.74 -7.65 -1.71
C VAL A 24 -20.74 -9.14 -2.04
N HIS A 25 -19.76 -9.86 -1.53
CA HIS A 25 -19.68 -11.32 -1.60
C HIS A 25 -20.45 -11.93 -0.42
N VAL A 26 -21.30 -12.91 -0.73
CA VAL A 26 -22.05 -13.69 0.25
C VAL A 26 -21.93 -15.18 -0.07
N ASP A 27 -22.02 -16.00 0.97
CA ASP A 27 -22.10 -17.45 0.82
C ASP A 27 -23.49 -17.83 0.26
N PRO A 28 -23.59 -18.39 -0.96
CA PRO A 28 -24.88 -18.73 -1.56
C PRO A 28 -25.62 -19.86 -0.84
N THR A 29 -24.94 -20.62 0.03
CA THR A 29 -25.56 -21.70 0.81
C THR A 29 -26.26 -21.18 2.06
N ALA A 30 -25.99 -19.94 2.48
CA ALA A 30 -26.64 -19.33 3.62
C ALA A 30 -28.09 -18.93 3.31
N ASN A 31 -28.99 -19.19 4.25
CA ASN A 31 -30.40 -18.81 4.10
C ASN A 31 -30.55 -17.28 3.97
N GLY A 32 -31.19 -16.85 2.88
CA GLY A 32 -31.43 -15.43 2.61
C GLY A 32 -30.17 -14.63 2.27
N ALA A 33 -29.12 -15.29 1.74
CA ALA A 33 -27.85 -14.64 1.39
C ALA A 33 -28.04 -13.46 0.42
N TYR A 34 -28.94 -13.61 -0.56
CA TYR A 34 -29.20 -12.57 -1.55
C TYR A 34 -29.84 -11.33 -0.90
N GLU A 35 -30.86 -11.51 -0.06
CA GLU A 35 -31.51 -10.39 0.65
C GLU A 35 -30.57 -9.74 1.68
N GLN A 36 -29.60 -10.48 2.23
CA GLN A 36 -28.55 -9.92 3.07
C GLN A 36 -27.58 -9.06 2.26
N ALA A 37 -27.12 -9.54 1.10
CA ALA A 37 -26.26 -8.77 0.19
C ALA A 37 -26.94 -7.47 -0.25
N GLN A 38 -28.22 -7.53 -0.65
CA GLN A 38 -28.99 -6.35 -1.07
C GLN A 38 -29.08 -5.31 0.05
N ARG A 39 -29.49 -5.73 1.26
CA ARG A 39 -29.53 -4.84 2.42
C ARG A 39 -28.17 -4.20 2.72
N ARG A 40 -27.09 -4.97 2.60
CA ARG A 40 -25.75 -4.46 2.84
C ARG A 40 -25.33 -3.42 1.79
N ILE A 41 -25.68 -3.64 0.53
CA ILE A 41 -25.45 -2.67 -0.55
C ILE A 41 -26.22 -1.36 -0.26
N ASP A 42 -27.49 -1.45 0.11
CA ASP A 42 -28.32 -0.27 0.43
C ASP A 42 -27.74 0.53 1.62
N GLU A 43 -27.22 -0.17 2.63
CA GLU A 43 -26.52 0.45 3.77
C GLU A 43 -25.25 1.18 3.34
N LEU A 44 -24.42 0.56 2.51
CA LEU A 44 -23.17 1.14 2.02
C LEU A 44 -23.44 2.35 1.12
N GLU A 45 -24.42 2.27 0.23
CA GLU A 45 -24.87 3.40 -0.59
C GLU A 45 -25.32 4.57 0.29
N SER A 46 -26.15 4.29 1.30
CA SER A 46 -26.62 5.30 2.25
C SER A 46 -25.47 5.93 3.04
N GLN A 47 -24.45 5.16 3.42
CA GLN A 47 -23.26 5.67 4.11
C GLN A 47 -22.45 6.62 3.21
N LEU A 48 -22.22 6.25 1.95
CA LEU A 48 -21.49 7.06 0.99
C LEU A 48 -22.17 8.42 0.77
N HIS A 49 -23.49 8.44 0.60
CA HIS A 49 -24.25 9.68 0.45
C HIS A 49 -24.14 10.60 1.67
N ARG A 50 -24.15 10.04 2.89
CA ARG A 50 -24.02 10.83 4.12
C ARG A 50 -22.62 11.43 4.29
N GLN A 51 -21.58 10.66 4.00
CA GLN A 51 -20.19 11.10 4.24
C GLN A 51 -19.72 12.16 3.23
N THR A 52 -20.25 12.17 2.01
CA THR A 52 -19.90 13.20 1.01
C THR A 52 -20.31 14.63 1.43
N ALA A 53 -21.22 14.79 2.40
CA ALA A 53 -21.62 16.11 2.90
C ALA A 53 -20.56 16.77 3.80
N ASN A 54 -19.62 16.00 4.37
CA ASN A 54 -18.59 16.49 5.28
C ASN A 54 -17.26 15.78 5.02
N ALA A 55 -16.57 16.14 3.93
CA ALA A 55 -15.22 15.61 3.70
C ALA A 55 -14.33 15.95 4.91
N PRO A 56 -13.77 14.97 5.64
CA PRO A 56 -12.98 15.24 6.82
C PRO A 56 -11.73 16.03 6.40
N ARG A 57 -11.70 17.30 6.79
CA ARG A 57 -10.47 18.09 6.81
C ARG A 57 -9.63 17.52 7.95
N THR A 58 -8.40 17.10 7.67
CA THR A 58 -7.45 16.74 8.73
C THR A 58 -7.35 17.95 9.67
N PRO A 59 -7.77 17.82 10.94
CA PRO A 59 -7.63 18.88 11.93
C PRO A 59 -6.19 19.36 11.99
N GLU A 60 -5.99 20.65 12.25
CA GLU A 60 -4.66 21.24 12.24
C GLU A 60 -3.71 20.61 13.27
N HIS A 61 -4.25 20.16 14.41
CA HIS A 61 -3.51 19.41 15.45
C HIS A 61 -3.13 17.98 15.05
N LEU A 62 -3.68 17.45 13.94
CA LEU A 62 -3.31 16.15 13.35
C LEU A 62 -2.38 16.30 12.14
N ARG A 63 -1.89 17.52 11.87
CA ARG A 63 -0.78 17.73 10.95
C ARG A 63 0.50 17.31 11.66
N GLY A 64 1.23 16.36 11.06
CA GLY A 64 2.48 15.86 11.62
C GLY A 64 3.50 16.98 11.83
N LYS A 65 4.48 16.72 12.70
CA LYS A 65 5.64 17.61 12.90
C LYS A 65 6.40 17.79 11.58
N VAL A 66 7.05 18.95 11.41
CA VAL A 66 8.08 19.12 10.36
C VAL A 66 9.20 18.11 10.64
N VAL A 67 9.55 17.34 9.62
CA VAL A 67 10.57 16.28 9.68
C VAL A 67 11.80 16.77 8.94
N ASP A 68 12.96 16.64 9.60
CA ASP A 68 14.28 16.89 9.01
C ASP A 68 15.02 15.57 8.79
N GLU A 69 16.04 15.56 7.92
CA GLU A 69 16.84 14.35 7.63
C GLU A 69 17.47 13.74 8.89
N SER A 70 17.82 14.57 9.88
CA SER A 70 18.38 14.12 11.15
C SER A 70 17.40 13.36 12.05
N ASP A 71 16.10 13.43 11.79
CA ASP A 71 15.09 12.67 12.54
C ASP A 71 15.07 11.18 12.15
N PHE A 72 15.67 10.83 11.00
CA PHE A 72 15.73 9.45 10.53
C PHE A 72 16.77 8.64 11.30
N ILE A 73 16.33 7.53 11.88
CA ILE A 73 17.17 6.54 12.53
C ILE A 73 17.54 5.50 11.48
N SER A 74 18.82 5.43 11.10
CA SER A 74 19.32 4.35 10.24
C SER A 74 19.67 3.12 11.05
N GLY A 75 19.17 1.95 10.63
CA GLY A 75 19.58 0.66 11.17
C GLY A 75 20.95 0.19 10.69
N PHE A 76 21.59 0.93 9.77
CA PHE A 76 22.86 0.58 9.15
C PHE A 76 23.72 1.83 8.98
N THR A 77 24.89 1.86 9.63
CA THR A 77 25.80 3.02 9.49
C THR A 77 26.40 3.06 8.09
N GLN A 78 26.78 4.25 7.63
CA GLN A 78 27.42 4.44 6.33
C GLN A 78 28.66 3.54 6.17
N ASP A 79 29.61 3.61 7.12
CA ASP A 79 30.84 2.80 7.08
C ASP A 79 30.56 1.30 6.95
N ARG A 80 29.50 0.82 7.61
CA ARG A 80 29.09 -0.59 7.52
C ARG A 80 28.45 -0.90 6.17
N PHE A 81 27.69 0.03 5.60
CA PHE A 81 27.10 -0.11 4.25
C PHE A 81 28.20 -0.19 3.20
N GLU A 82 29.18 0.71 3.24
CA GLU A 82 30.33 0.73 2.34
C GLU A 82 31.17 -0.56 2.48
N ALA A 83 31.45 -0.99 3.71
CA ALA A 83 32.14 -2.26 3.94
C ALA A 83 31.34 -3.47 3.41
N ALA A 84 30.01 -3.46 3.50
CA ALA A 84 29.17 -4.51 2.92
C ALA A 84 29.20 -4.49 1.39
N VAL A 85 29.19 -3.30 0.76
CA VAL A 85 29.35 -3.14 -0.68
C VAL A 85 30.70 -3.69 -1.15
N ASP A 86 31.79 -3.33 -0.47
CA ASP A 86 33.13 -3.81 -0.84
C ASP A 86 33.27 -5.33 -0.68
N LYS A 87 32.65 -5.89 0.36
CA LYS A 87 32.57 -7.34 0.53
C LYS A 87 31.83 -8.01 -0.64
N ILE A 88 30.73 -7.44 -1.10
CA ILE A 88 29.97 -7.95 -2.25
C ILE A 88 30.77 -7.83 -3.54
N LYS A 89 31.53 -6.75 -3.74
CA LYS A 89 32.45 -6.64 -4.89
C LYS A 89 33.48 -7.78 -4.88
N GLY A 90 33.99 -8.15 -3.70
CA GLY A 90 34.83 -9.34 -3.54
C GLY A 90 34.15 -10.60 -4.06
N TYR A 91 32.92 -10.88 -3.60
CA TYR A 91 32.13 -12.02 -4.10
C TYR A 91 31.87 -11.99 -5.61
N VAL A 92 31.68 -10.80 -6.20
CA VAL A 92 31.54 -10.66 -7.66
C VAL A 92 32.84 -11.02 -8.38
N LEU A 93 33.99 -10.55 -7.88
CA LEU A 93 35.31 -10.84 -8.45
C LEU A 93 35.71 -12.31 -8.33
N ASP A 94 35.38 -12.94 -7.20
CA ASP A 94 35.61 -14.36 -6.95
C ASP A 94 34.66 -15.26 -7.76
N GLY A 95 33.62 -14.67 -8.37
CA GLY A 95 32.65 -15.35 -9.24
C GLY A 95 31.46 -15.98 -8.51
N ASP A 96 31.25 -15.65 -7.23
CA ASP A 96 30.18 -16.21 -6.41
C ASP A 96 28.78 -15.69 -6.82
N VAL A 97 28.70 -14.41 -7.21
CA VAL A 97 27.45 -13.75 -7.63
C VAL A 97 27.71 -12.78 -8.76
N MET A 98 26.71 -12.54 -9.62
CA MET A 98 26.78 -11.49 -10.65
C MET A 98 26.37 -10.12 -10.10
N GLN A 99 25.36 -10.09 -9.22
CA GLN A 99 24.83 -8.87 -8.61
C GLN A 99 24.12 -9.22 -7.30
N THR A 100 24.20 -8.32 -6.32
CA THR A 100 23.43 -8.38 -5.08
C THR A 100 22.79 -7.02 -4.80
N VAL A 101 21.49 -7.00 -4.53
CA VAL A 101 20.77 -5.80 -4.10
C VAL A 101 20.70 -5.79 -2.58
N ILE A 102 21.51 -4.95 -1.94
CA ILE A 102 21.43 -4.72 -0.50
C ILE A 102 20.58 -3.49 -0.18
N SER A 103 19.93 -3.51 0.97
CA SER A 103 19.11 -2.41 1.45
C SER A 103 19.41 -2.12 2.92
N GLN A 104 19.02 -0.92 3.34
CA GLN A 104 19.04 -0.51 4.74
C GLN A 104 17.64 -0.04 5.13
N ARG A 105 17.28 -0.25 6.40
CA ARG A 105 16.02 0.26 6.94
C ARG A 105 16.27 1.60 7.64
N MET A 106 15.47 2.59 7.27
CA MET A 106 15.36 3.86 7.98
C MET A 106 13.99 3.92 8.68
N SER A 107 13.94 4.59 9.83
CA SER A 107 12.72 4.72 10.63
C SER A 107 12.66 6.06 11.35
N ILE A 108 11.46 6.59 11.54
CA ILE A 108 11.18 7.80 12.31
C ILE A 108 9.86 7.57 13.08
N PRO A 109 9.67 8.16 14.27
CA PRO A 109 8.35 8.19 14.93
C PRO A 109 7.32 8.91 14.05
N PHE A 110 6.17 8.26 13.81
CA PHE A 110 5.12 8.82 12.95
C PHE A 110 3.84 9.03 13.76
N GLU A 111 3.44 10.30 13.91
CA GLU A 111 2.31 10.71 14.77
C GLU A 111 1.06 11.16 13.99
N ALA A 112 1.17 11.33 12.67
CA ALA A 112 0.04 11.71 11.84
C ALA A 112 -0.86 10.50 11.51
N PRO A 113 -2.14 10.71 11.14
CA PRO A 113 -2.98 9.63 10.62
C PRO A 113 -2.32 8.91 9.42
N PRO A 114 -2.24 7.57 9.39
CA PRO A 114 -1.59 6.81 8.31
C PRO A 114 -2.12 7.13 6.90
N LEU A 115 -3.42 7.38 6.78
CA LEU A 115 -4.04 7.77 5.51
C LEU A 115 -3.47 9.09 4.95
N ASN A 116 -2.98 9.99 5.80
CA ASN A 116 -2.33 11.22 5.35
C ASN A 116 -1.00 10.94 4.65
N LEU A 117 -0.23 9.93 5.09
CA LEU A 117 0.99 9.51 4.39
C LEU A 117 0.66 9.04 2.98
N TYR A 118 -0.40 8.23 2.83
CA TYR A 118 -0.88 7.79 1.52
C TYR A 118 -1.26 8.96 0.62
N ARG A 119 -2.02 9.93 1.15
CA ARG A 119 -2.43 11.14 0.40
C ARG A 119 -1.22 11.96 -0.03
N SER A 120 -0.25 12.16 0.85
CA SER A 120 0.99 12.88 0.53
C SER A 120 1.80 12.14 -0.54
N LEU A 121 1.98 10.83 -0.43
CA LEU A 121 2.68 10.02 -1.44
C LEU A 121 1.97 10.06 -2.80
N ARG A 122 0.64 10.01 -2.82
CA ARG A 122 -0.14 10.10 -4.06
C ARG A 122 0.05 11.42 -4.80
N VAL A 123 0.31 12.51 -4.06
CA VAL A 123 0.58 13.83 -4.66
C VAL A 123 2.05 13.94 -5.09
N LEU A 124 2.98 13.48 -4.27
CA LEU A 124 4.42 13.66 -4.50
C LEU A 124 4.97 12.69 -5.55
N ASN A 125 4.64 11.40 -5.44
CA ASN A 125 5.16 10.32 -6.27
C ASN A 125 4.02 9.38 -6.71
N PRO A 126 3.11 9.83 -7.60
CA PRO A 126 2.07 8.97 -8.12
C PRO A 126 2.70 7.82 -8.93
N SER A 127 2.32 6.59 -8.61
CA SER A 127 2.75 5.39 -9.34
C SER A 127 1.55 4.56 -9.81
N PRO A 128 1.76 3.59 -10.72
CA PRO A 128 0.68 2.70 -11.15
C PRO A 128 0.14 1.81 -10.01
N TYR A 129 0.94 1.54 -8.99
CA TYR A 129 0.58 0.67 -7.87
C TYR A 129 0.70 1.42 -6.53
N MET A 130 -0.33 2.18 -6.23
CA MET A 130 -0.51 2.86 -4.95
C MET A 130 -1.34 1.97 -4.02
N TYR A 131 -0.94 1.85 -2.75
CA TYR A 131 -1.70 1.07 -1.77
C TYR A 131 -1.65 1.65 -0.36
N PHE A 132 -2.76 1.48 0.34
CA PHE A 132 -2.92 1.73 1.77
C PHE A 132 -3.62 0.50 2.34
N LEU A 133 -2.96 -0.20 3.26
CA LEU A 133 -3.49 -1.37 3.94
C LEU A 133 -3.53 -1.04 5.43
N ASP A 134 -4.74 -1.02 5.99
CA ASP A 134 -4.97 -1.04 7.43
C ASP A 134 -5.11 -2.50 7.84
N LEU A 135 -4.15 -3.00 8.62
CA LEU A 135 -4.05 -4.38 9.08
C LEU A 135 -4.21 -4.46 10.61
N GLU A 136 -5.00 -3.53 11.16
CA GLU A 136 -5.26 -3.36 12.60
C GLU A 136 -3.99 -2.95 13.37
N ASP A 137 -3.15 -3.91 13.73
CA ASP A 137 -1.95 -3.70 14.55
C ASP A 137 -0.91 -2.80 13.85
N PHE A 138 -0.92 -2.78 12.52
CA PHE A 138 -0.01 -1.98 11.72
C PHE A 138 -0.62 -1.60 10.38
N HIS A 139 0.03 -0.63 9.73
CA HIS A 139 -0.40 -0.11 8.44
C HIS A 139 0.72 -0.26 7.42
N ILE A 140 0.36 -0.53 6.17
CA ILE A 140 1.30 -0.50 5.04
C ILE A 140 0.86 0.60 4.08
N VAL A 141 1.77 1.52 3.79
CA VAL A 141 1.55 2.59 2.81
C VAL A 141 2.66 2.54 1.78
N GLY A 142 2.32 2.54 0.49
CA GLY A 142 3.31 2.45 -0.56
C GLY A 142 2.87 3.03 -1.90
N SER A 143 3.90 3.31 -2.70
CA SER A 143 3.82 3.74 -4.10
C SER A 143 4.88 2.96 -4.86
N SER A 144 4.49 1.85 -5.50
CA SER A 144 5.41 1.00 -6.26
C SER A 144 5.39 1.33 -7.75
N PRO A 145 6.54 1.65 -8.37
CA PRO A 145 6.63 1.83 -9.82
C PRO A 145 6.61 0.50 -10.59
N GLU A 146 6.87 -0.63 -9.92
CA GLU A 146 7.15 -1.92 -10.55
C GLU A 146 6.23 -3.04 -10.06
N ILE A 147 5.97 -4.01 -10.93
CA ILE A 147 5.28 -5.26 -10.59
C ILE A 147 6.28 -6.39 -10.44
N LEU A 148 6.04 -7.26 -9.47
CA LEU A 148 6.73 -8.54 -9.40
C LEU A 148 6.27 -9.45 -10.56
N ALA A 149 4.97 -9.69 -10.65
CA ALA A 149 4.32 -10.45 -11.71
C ALA A 149 2.85 -10.04 -11.83
N ARG A 150 2.30 -10.14 -13.03
CA ARG A 150 0.87 -10.05 -13.31
C ARG A 150 0.43 -11.36 -13.96
N VAL A 151 -0.70 -11.90 -13.53
CA VAL A 151 -1.33 -13.06 -14.17
C VAL A 151 -2.70 -12.64 -14.70
N GLU A 152 -2.93 -12.83 -15.98
CA GLU A 152 -4.17 -12.47 -16.68
C GLU A 152 -4.37 -13.48 -17.82
N ASP A 153 -5.57 -14.06 -17.96
CA ASP A 153 -5.89 -15.07 -18.99
C ASP A 153 -4.86 -16.21 -19.11
N GLU A 154 -4.44 -16.75 -17.96
CA GLU A 154 -3.39 -17.79 -17.84
C GLU A 154 -1.98 -17.36 -18.31
N GLU A 155 -1.79 -16.08 -18.69
CA GLU A 155 -0.51 -15.52 -19.07
C GLU A 155 0.17 -14.82 -17.89
N VAL A 156 1.46 -15.10 -17.69
CA VAL A 156 2.29 -14.46 -16.66
C VAL A 156 3.19 -13.41 -17.30
N THR A 157 3.04 -12.16 -16.90
CA THR A 157 3.87 -11.03 -17.34
C THR A 157 4.75 -10.51 -16.19
N VAL A 158 6.04 -10.31 -16.47
CA VAL A 158 6.98 -9.58 -15.60
C VAL A 158 7.52 -8.35 -16.31
N ARG A 159 7.81 -7.27 -15.58
CA ARG A 159 8.35 -6.02 -16.14
C ARG A 159 9.52 -5.52 -15.29
N PRO A 160 10.70 -6.16 -15.41
CA PRO A 160 11.86 -5.80 -14.60
C PRO A 160 12.34 -4.38 -14.91
N ILE A 161 12.64 -3.63 -13.85
CA ILE A 161 13.39 -2.37 -13.89
C ILE A 161 14.79 -2.67 -13.36
N ALA A 162 15.81 -2.37 -14.16
CA ALA A 162 17.22 -2.59 -13.83
C ALA A 162 18.04 -1.34 -14.17
#